data_AF-A0A5R1NNZ4-F1
#
_entry.id   AF-A0A5R1NNZ4-F1
#
_cell.length_a   1.000
_cell.length_b   1.000
_cell.length_c   1.000
_cell.angle_alpha   90.00
_cell.angle_beta   90.00
_cell.angle_gamma   90.00
#
_symmetry.space_group_name_H-M   'P 1'
#
loop_
_entity.id
_entity.type
_entity.pdbx_description
1 polymer ?
#
loop_
_entity_poly.entity_id
_entity_poly.type
_entity_poly.pdbx_seq_one_letter_code
_entity_poly.pdbx_strand_id
1 'polypeptide(L)'
;MDILFRDITGADRGFNVGSDILSTTADGVSLQSIWEEFQAAMSAWNAGRSAFAALFTFNTTDSFDLVPLDGGRIDLELASEFGVPVSGRVSPNYGRVGYYLEWYDTAGRFTYKFLRDASAAQVTAVQVAAQEADNRLIFKSIMSAITTPTGGSFGSRAENESGQTIYSLYAGAADDKPPMAPDGTAFVAGHTHFLVSGAAIVDSGDLDDLRTKLTEHGRGLKSAGERIVILVNKQEGAVIRTFREATGSSFDFIATADEPAYLTALTLVGSRPPSTFNGLDVLGSYGDSLIVQDSLAKAGYMIAVAVGGANVLGFREHPVASNRGFRLVQDKNMWP
;
A
#
# COMPACT_ATOMS: atom_id res chain seq x y z
N MET A 1 7.85 64.25 -23.04
CA MET A 1 7.19 63.53 -24.16
C MET A 1 6.45 62.38 -23.52
N ASP A 2 5.19 62.62 -23.19
CA ASP A 2 4.33 61.67 -22.49
C ASP A 2 3.74 60.69 -23.49
N ILE A 3 3.93 59.39 -23.22
CA ILE A 3 3.35 58.30 -23.99
C ILE A 3 1.97 58.04 -23.40
N LEU A 4 0.94 58.50 -24.11
CA LEU A 4 -0.47 58.35 -23.76
C LEU A 4 -0.89 56.88 -23.78
N PHE A 5 -1.39 56.39 -22.63
CA PHE A 5 -2.24 55.20 -22.58
C PHE A 5 -3.51 55.47 -23.41
N ARG A 6 -3.76 54.64 -24.43
CA ARG A 6 -5.04 54.63 -25.14
C ARG A 6 -6.00 53.69 -24.43
N ASP A 7 -7.09 54.25 -23.94
CA ASP A 7 -8.26 53.51 -23.46
C ASP A 7 -8.82 52.59 -24.55
N ILE A 8 -8.96 51.30 -24.23
CA ILE A 8 -9.77 50.36 -25.01
C ILE A 8 -11.24 50.64 -24.67
N THR A 9 -11.92 51.32 -25.59
CA THR A 9 -13.39 51.43 -25.61
C THR A 9 -13.94 50.27 -26.42
N GLY A 10 -14.38 49.21 -25.73
CA GLY A 10 -15.19 48.13 -26.28
C GLY A 10 -16.61 48.23 -25.72
N ALA A 11 -17.57 48.48 -26.61
CA ALA A 11 -18.97 48.75 -26.29
C ALA A 11 -19.70 47.55 -25.64
N ASP A 12 -20.59 47.88 -24.71
CA ASP A 12 -21.68 47.04 -24.24
C ASP A 12 -22.54 46.55 -25.41
N ARG A 13 -22.58 45.21 -25.60
CA ARG A 13 -23.57 44.32 -26.26
C ARG A 13 -23.06 43.51 -27.47
N GLY A 14 -23.13 42.17 -27.32
CA GLY A 14 -22.96 41.14 -28.35
C GLY A 14 -23.11 39.74 -27.75
N PHE A 15 -23.59 38.76 -28.52
CA PHE A 15 -23.64 37.35 -28.10
C PHE A 15 -22.27 36.70 -28.27
N ASN A 16 -21.86 35.87 -27.32
CA ASN A 16 -20.72 34.98 -27.49
C ASN A 16 -21.02 34.03 -28.66
N VAL A 17 -20.38 34.25 -29.81
CA VAL A 17 -20.44 33.34 -30.98
C VAL A 17 -19.34 32.29 -30.83
N GLY A 18 -19.56 31.07 -31.34
CA GLY A 18 -18.64 29.92 -31.23
C GLY A 18 -17.24 30.08 -31.85
N SER A 19 -16.85 31.30 -32.23
CA SER A 19 -15.48 31.70 -32.58
C SER A 19 -14.69 32.28 -31.39
N ASP A 20 -15.33 32.54 -30.25
CA ASP A 20 -14.65 32.92 -28.99
C ASP A 20 -14.32 31.68 -28.13
N ILE A 21 -14.10 30.55 -28.80
CA ILE A 21 -13.62 29.32 -28.19
C ILE A 21 -12.11 29.39 -28.29
N LEU A 22 -11.47 29.72 -27.16
CA LEU A 22 -10.03 29.55 -27.02
C LEU A 22 -9.71 28.08 -27.30
N SER A 23 -9.06 27.81 -28.43
CA SER A 23 -8.72 26.46 -28.89
C SER A 23 -7.24 26.14 -28.71
N THR A 24 -6.44 27.16 -28.39
CA THR A 24 -4.99 27.09 -28.20
C THR A 24 -4.54 27.92 -26.99
N THR A 25 -3.48 27.51 -26.32
CA THR A 25 -2.76 28.27 -25.29
C THR A 25 -1.95 29.43 -25.89
N ALA A 26 -1.35 30.29 -25.06
CA ALA A 26 -0.57 31.44 -25.49
C ALA A 26 0.65 31.09 -26.37
N ASP A 27 1.17 29.87 -26.24
CA ASP A 27 2.28 29.28 -27.00
C ASP A 27 1.80 28.48 -28.23
N GLY A 28 0.50 28.52 -28.57
CA GLY A 28 -0.06 27.94 -29.79
C GLY A 28 -0.40 26.45 -29.73
N VAL A 29 -0.34 25.83 -28.55
CA VAL A 29 -0.68 24.41 -28.36
C VAL A 29 -2.20 24.24 -28.25
N SER A 30 -2.79 23.27 -28.95
CA SER A 30 -4.24 23.05 -28.87
C SER A 30 -4.67 22.52 -27.51
N LEU A 31 -5.78 23.02 -26.97
CA LEU A 31 -6.38 22.48 -25.75
C LEU A 31 -6.84 21.02 -25.92
N GLN A 32 -7.22 20.62 -27.14
CA GLN A 32 -7.59 19.23 -27.44
C GLN A 32 -6.37 18.29 -27.39
N SER A 33 -5.20 18.73 -27.88
CA SER A 33 -3.98 17.94 -27.78
C SER A 33 -3.51 17.82 -26.32
N ILE A 34 -3.64 18.89 -25.53
CA ILE A 34 -3.37 18.84 -24.08
C ILE A 34 -4.30 17.83 -23.39
N TRP A 35 -5.58 17.81 -23.76
CA TRP A 35 -6.55 16.85 -23.23
C TRP A 35 -6.20 15.39 -23.56
N GLU A 36 -5.83 15.10 -24.81
CA GLU A 36 -5.42 13.77 -25.24
C GLU A 36 -4.11 13.33 -24.55
N GLU A 37 -3.16 14.25 -24.40
CA GLU A 37 -1.93 14.03 -23.64
C GLU A 37 -2.22 13.69 -22.18
N PHE A 38 -3.13 14.43 -21.52
CA PHE A 38 -3.53 14.15 -20.14
C PHE A 38 -4.17 12.78 -20.00
N GLN A 39 -4.99 12.35 -20.97
CA GLN A 39 -5.59 11.01 -20.97
C GLN A 39 -4.54 9.90 -21.16
N ALA A 40 -3.58 10.10 -22.06
CA ALA A 40 -2.48 9.15 -22.25
C ALA A 40 -1.58 9.06 -21.01
N ALA A 41 -1.23 10.21 -20.43
CA ALA A 41 -0.47 10.28 -19.18
C ALA A 41 -1.22 9.60 -18.03
N MET A 42 -2.54 9.77 -17.96
CA MET A 42 -3.39 9.10 -16.97
C MET A 42 -3.40 7.58 -17.13
N SER A 43 -3.47 7.10 -18.37
CA SER A 43 -3.42 5.66 -18.65
C SER A 43 -2.07 5.05 -18.26
N ALA A 44 -0.97 5.73 -18.58
CA ALA A 44 0.36 5.30 -18.17
C ALA A 44 0.54 5.36 -16.65
N TRP A 45 0.00 6.40 -16.01
CA TRP A 45 0.01 6.58 -14.56
C TRP A 45 -0.71 5.45 -13.83
N ASN A 46 -1.95 5.13 -14.26
CA ASN A 46 -2.71 4.02 -13.69
C ASN A 46 -2.03 2.65 -13.88
N ALA A 47 -1.19 2.48 -14.90
CA ALA A 47 -0.43 1.25 -15.14
C ALA A 47 0.80 1.12 -14.20
N GLY A 48 1.31 2.23 -13.67
CA GLY A 48 2.51 2.30 -12.83
C GLY A 48 2.26 2.22 -11.32
N ARG A 49 1.13 1.66 -10.87
CA ARG A 49 0.82 1.52 -9.42
C ARG A 49 2.03 0.98 -8.68
N SER A 50 2.41 1.67 -7.59
CA SER A 50 3.73 1.52 -6.97
C SER A 50 4.01 0.09 -6.53
N ALA A 51 5.22 -0.39 -6.81
CA ALA A 51 5.70 -1.70 -6.35
C ALA A 51 5.56 -1.87 -4.82
N PHE A 52 5.66 -0.75 -4.09
CA PHE A 52 5.42 -0.68 -2.65
C PHE A 52 3.98 -1.05 -2.26
N ALA A 53 2.97 -0.48 -2.93
CA ALA A 53 1.56 -0.81 -2.67
C ALA A 53 1.24 -2.27 -2.98
N ALA A 54 1.85 -2.81 -4.04
CA ALA A 54 1.68 -4.20 -4.45
C ALA A 54 2.19 -5.23 -3.43
N LEU A 55 3.10 -4.83 -2.51
CA LEU A 55 3.55 -5.72 -1.43
C LEU A 55 2.44 -6.07 -0.43
N PHE A 56 1.48 -5.16 -0.24
CA PHE A 56 0.49 -5.29 0.83
C PHE A 56 -0.90 -5.62 0.31
N THR A 57 -1.19 -5.26 -0.95
CA THR A 57 -2.56 -5.20 -1.46
C THR A 57 -2.86 -6.27 -2.50
N PHE A 58 -4.06 -6.82 -2.46
CA PHE A 58 -4.67 -7.51 -3.60
C PHE A 58 -5.91 -6.73 -4.04
N ASN A 59 -6.22 -6.72 -5.34
CA ASN A 59 -7.41 -6.04 -5.82
C ASN A 59 -8.66 -6.90 -5.62
N THR A 60 -9.77 -6.27 -5.22
CA THR A 60 -11.08 -6.90 -5.15
C THR A 60 -12.16 -5.95 -5.66
N THR A 61 -13.31 -6.48 -6.09
CA THR A 61 -14.51 -5.67 -6.38
C THR A 61 -15.62 -5.89 -5.35
N ASP A 62 -15.46 -6.89 -4.50
CA ASP A 62 -16.47 -7.29 -3.52
C ASP A 62 -16.51 -6.30 -2.36
N SER A 63 -17.69 -6.07 -1.79
CA SER A 63 -17.82 -5.19 -0.63
C SER A 63 -17.35 -5.85 0.67
N PHE A 64 -17.38 -7.17 0.74
CA PHE A 64 -16.85 -7.94 1.86
C PHE A 64 -16.43 -9.34 1.43
N ASP A 65 -15.60 -9.98 2.23
CA ASP A 65 -15.23 -11.39 2.09
C ASP A 65 -15.63 -12.20 3.34
N LEU A 66 -15.82 -13.51 3.16
CA LEU A 66 -16.04 -14.48 4.21
C LEU A 66 -14.72 -15.14 4.58
N VAL A 67 -14.10 -14.65 5.65
CA VAL A 67 -12.84 -15.20 6.13
C VAL A 67 -13.13 -16.37 7.08
N PRO A 68 -12.62 -17.59 6.81
CA PRO A 68 -12.71 -18.68 7.77
C PRO A 68 -11.85 -18.33 8.98
N LEU A 69 -12.48 -18.15 10.14
CA LEU A 69 -11.77 -17.84 11.39
C LEU A 69 -11.27 -19.12 12.04
N ASP A 70 -12.14 -20.12 12.09
CA ASP A 70 -11.91 -21.41 12.70
C ASP A 70 -12.99 -22.39 12.22
N GLY A 71 -12.63 -23.65 12.02
CA GLY A 71 -13.56 -24.70 11.63
C GLY A 71 -13.22 -25.97 12.39
N GLY A 72 -14.25 -26.69 12.85
CA GLY A 72 -14.05 -27.94 13.58
C GLY A 72 -13.11 -28.88 12.82
N ARG A 73 -12.11 -29.44 13.50
CA ARG A 73 -11.22 -30.44 12.90
C ARG A 73 -11.95 -31.78 12.81
N ILE A 74 -11.61 -32.54 11.78
CA ILE A 74 -11.88 -33.98 11.74
C ILE A 74 -10.52 -34.65 11.96
N ASP A 75 -10.39 -35.31 13.09
CA ASP A 75 -9.24 -36.17 13.33
C ASP A 75 -9.49 -37.54 12.71
N LEU A 76 -8.44 -38.12 12.13
CA LEU A 76 -8.50 -39.48 11.64
C LEU A 76 -8.44 -40.44 12.83
N GLU A 77 -9.46 -41.27 12.96
CA GLU A 77 -9.53 -42.33 13.95
C GLU A 77 -9.01 -43.66 13.38
N LEU A 78 -8.59 -44.56 14.28
CA LEU A 78 -8.23 -45.92 13.89
C LEU A 78 -9.44 -46.59 13.23
N ALA A 79 -9.23 -47.25 12.09
CA ALA A 79 -10.31 -47.90 11.37
C ALA A 79 -11.10 -48.85 12.29
N SER A 80 -12.43 -48.71 12.29
CA SER A 80 -13.30 -49.62 13.03
C SER A 80 -13.11 -51.06 12.51
N GLU A 81 -13.35 -52.05 13.37
CA GLU A 81 -13.30 -53.47 12.98
C GLU A 81 -14.32 -53.84 11.88
N PHE A 82 -15.32 -52.98 11.69
CA PHE A 82 -16.34 -53.11 10.65
C PHE A 82 -15.97 -52.40 9.33
N GLY A 83 -14.81 -51.72 9.29
CA GLY A 83 -14.31 -51.05 8.08
C GLY A 83 -15.12 -49.83 7.65
N VAL A 84 -16.00 -49.31 8.51
CA VAL A 84 -16.82 -48.13 8.21
C VAL A 84 -16.29 -46.93 9.01
N PRO A 85 -15.87 -45.84 8.35
CA PRO A 85 -15.44 -44.62 9.01
C PRO A 85 -16.64 -43.83 9.57
N VAL A 86 -16.47 -43.16 10.71
CA VAL A 86 -17.48 -42.22 11.22
C VAL A 86 -17.53 -40.98 10.32
N SER A 87 -18.74 -40.48 10.07
CA SER A 87 -18.94 -39.23 9.32
C SER A 87 -18.45 -38.04 10.14
N GLY A 88 -17.30 -37.47 9.76
CA GLY A 88 -16.88 -36.17 10.27
C GLY A 88 -17.73 -35.05 9.66
N ARG A 89 -18.27 -34.16 10.51
CA ARG A 89 -18.92 -32.92 10.06
C ARG A 89 -18.13 -31.73 10.58
N VAL A 90 -17.47 -31.02 9.67
CA VAL A 90 -16.89 -29.71 9.97
C VAL A 90 -18.01 -28.69 10.01
N SER A 91 -18.10 -27.94 11.11
CA SER A 91 -18.91 -26.72 11.18
C SER A 91 -17.97 -25.52 11.04
N PRO A 92 -17.78 -24.97 9.83
CA PRO A 92 -16.91 -23.81 9.64
C PRO A 92 -17.55 -22.54 10.20
N ASN A 93 -16.76 -21.75 10.94
CA ASN A 93 -17.12 -20.41 11.38
C ASN A 93 -16.49 -19.38 10.43
N TYR A 94 -17.31 -18.46 9.94
CA TYR A 94 -16.89 -17.42 8.99
C TYR A 94 -17.07 -16.03 9.61
N GLY A 95 -16.00 -15.24 9.61
CA GLY A 95 -16.04 -13.81 9.85
C GLY A 95 -16.36 -13.06 8.55
N ARG A 96 -17.03 -11.91 8.66
CA ARG A 96 -17.26 -11.01 7.52
C ARG A 96 -16.30 -9.83 7.64
N VAL A 97 -15.46 -9.64 6.64
CA VAL A 97 -14.51 -8.53 6.59
C VAL A 97 -14.91 -7.60 5.45
N GLY A 98 -15.25 -6.36 5.78
CA GLY A 98 -15.63 -5.33 4.83
C GLY A 98 -14.44 -4.61 4.21
N TYR A 99 -14.61 -4.17 2.97
CA TYR A 99 -13.69 -3.28 2.26
C TYR A 99 -14.37 -1.95 1.96
N TYR A 100 -13.68 -0.84 2.24
CA TYR A 100 -14.19 0.50 1.95
C TYR A 100 -14.08 0.81 0.45
N LEU A 101 -15.05 1.55 -0.08
CA LEU A 101 -14.99 2.16 -1.40
C LEU A 101 -15.48 3.60 -1.29
N GLU A 102 -14.55 4.55 -1.38
CA GLU A 102 -14.83 5.98 -1.30
C GLU A 102 -14.42 6.68 -2.60
N TRP A 103 -15.15 7.75 -2.92
CA TRP A 103 -14.88 8.58 -4.09
C TRP A 103 -14.08 9.80 -3.68
N TYR A 104 -12.95 10.01 -4.34
CA TYR A 104 -12.09 11.19 -4.16
C TYR A 104 -12.02 11.94 -5.48
N ASP A 105 -12.18 13.27 -5.42
CA ASP A 105 -12.08 14.14 -6.57
C ASP A 105 -11.19 15.36 -6.29
N THR A 106 -10.70 15.95 -7.38
CA THR A 106 -10.05 17.26 -7.38
C THR A 106 -10.34 17.94 -8.71
N ALA A 107 -10.35 19.27 -8.72
CA ALA A 107 -10.74 20.04 -9.89
C ALA A 107 -9.72 21.13 -10.22
N GLY A 108 -9.17 21.09 -11.44
CA GLY A 108 -8.48 22.22 -12.05
C GLY A 108 -9.49 23.17 -12.68
N ARG A 109 -9.65 24.38 -12.15
CA ARG A 109 -10.53 25.42 -12.70
C ARG A 109 -9.70 26.59 -13.22
N PHE A 110 -9.88 26.92 -14.50
CA PHE A 110 -9.19 28.03 -15.15
C PHE A 110 -10.19 29.05 -15.66
N THR A 111 -9.87 30.34 -15.51
CA THR A 111 -10.65 31.39 -16.17
C THR A 111 -10.22 31.52 -17.63
N TYR A 112 -11.13 31.97 -18.49
CA TYR A 112 -10.81 32.25 -19.89
C TYR A 112 -9.62 33.22 -20.03
N LYS A 113 -9.58 34.28 -19.20
CA LYS A 113 -8.49 35.26 -19.20
C LYS A 113 -7.14 34.60 -18.83
N PHE A 114 -7.16 33.67 -17.88
CA PHE A 114 -5.96 32.92 -17.52
C PHE A 114 -5.49 32.02 -18.68
N LEU A 115 -6.39 31.22 -19.27
CA LEU A 115 -6.00 30.31 -20.37
C LEU A 115 -5.48 31.05 -21.61
N ARG A 116 -5.99 32.27 -21.86
CA ARG A 116 -5.50 33.14 -22.94
C ARG A 116 -4.02 33.51 -22.77
N ASP A 117 -3.60 33.76 -21.53
CA ASP A 117 -2.26 34.28 -21.22
C ASP A 117 -1.32 33.18 -20.68
N ALA A 118 -1.85 31.99 -20.37
CA ALA A 118 -1.11 30.87 -19.82
C ALA A 118 -0.44 30.02 -20.92
N SER A 119 0.75 29.50 -20.62
CA SER A 119 1.41 28.49 -21.45
C SER A 119 0.86 27.09 -21.19
N ALA A 120 1.07 26.16 -22.13
CA ALA A 120 0.69 24.77 -21.95
C ALA A 120 1.30 24.17 -20.66
N ALA A 121 2.55 24.50 -20.35
CA ALA A 121 3.23 24.02 -19.15
C ALA A 121 2.53 24.44 -17.84
N GLN A 122 1.96 25.65 -17.78
CA GLN A 122 1.23 26.12 -16.59
C GLN A 122 -0.09 25.36 -16.39
N VAL A 123 -0.76 25.00 -17.48
CA VAL A 123 -1.96 24.16 -17.44
C VAL A 123 -1.60 22.72 -17.05
N THR A 124 -0.53 22.17 -17.64
CA THR A 124 -0.01 20.82 -17.33
C THR A 124 0.46 20.68 -15.88
N ALA A 125 1.02 21.73 -15.28
CA ALA A 125 1.46 21.69 -13.89
C ALA A 125 0.33 21.34 -12.91
N VAL A 126 -0.91 21.79 -13.17
CA VAL A 126 -2.08 21.46 -12.35
C VAL A 126 -2.44 19.98 -12.48
N GLN A 127 -2.34 19.42 -13.68
CA GLN A 127 -2.59 18.00 -13.92
C GLN A 127 -1.56 17.11 -13.22
N VAL A 128 -0.28 17.45 -13.33
CA VAL A 128 0.80 16.72 -12.64
C VAL A 128 0.61 16.77 -11.13
N ALA A 129 0.21 17.92 -10.58
CA ALA A 129 -0.11 18.05 -9.16
C ALA A 129 -1.29 17.17 -8.72
N ALA A 130 -2.30 16.99 -9.59
CA ALA A 130 -3.44 16.12 -9.32
C ALA A 130 -3.04 14.63 -9.34
N GLN A 131 -2.19 14.21 -10.29
CA GLN A 131 -1.62 12.86 -10.32
C GLN A 131 -0.81 12.58 -9.05
N GLU A 132 0.06 13.50 -8.64
CA GLU A 132 0.84 13.34 -7.41
C GLU A 132 -0.04 13.28 -6.16
N ALA A 133 -1.19 13.97 -6.15
CA ALA A 133 -2.16 13.87 -5.07
C ALA A 133 -2.81 12.49 -4.99
N ASP A 134 -3.10 11.84 -6.12
CA ASP A 134 -3.61 10.48 -6.19
C ASP A 134 -2.59 9.45 -5.64
N ASN A 135 -1.31 9.54 -6.04
CA ASN A 135 -0.27 8.64 -5.49
C ASN A 135 -0.18 8.76 -3.97
N ARG A 136 -0.14 10.00 -3.48
CA ARG A 136 -0.06 10.28 -2.04
C ARG A 136 -1.29 9.78 -1.30
N LEU A 137 -2.49 9.88 -1.90
CA LEU A 137 -3.72 9.36 -1.31
C LEU A 137 -3.66 7.83 -1.19
N ILE A 138 -3.36 7.11 -2.27
CA ILE A 138 -3.26 5.65 -2.26
C ILE A 138 -2.23 5.19 -1.23
N PHE A 139 -1.04 5.79 -1.26
CA PHE A 139 0.01 5.49 -0.31
C PHE A 139 -0.44 5.73 1.14
N LYS A 140 -1.00 6.92 1.43
CA LYS A 140 -1.48 7.27 2.77
C LYS A 140 -2.57 6.30 3.24
N SER A 141 -3.49 5.92 2.38
CA SER A 141 -4.59 5.01 2.73
C SER A 141 -4.09 3.61 3.03
N ILE A 142 -3.18 3.06 2.21
CA ILE A 142 -2.56 1.75 2.46
C ILE A 142 -1.76 1.78 3.77
N MET A 143 -0.92 2.79 3.96
CA MET A 143 -0.11 2.93 5.17
C MET A 143 -0.99 3.11 6.41
N SER A 144 -2.04 3.92 6.33
CA SER A 144 -2.97 4.09 7.45
C SER A 144 -3.68 2.78 7.77
N ALA A 145 -4.08 1.98 6.77
CA ALA A 145 -4.74 0.71 7.02
C ALA A 145 -3.85 -0.30 7.75
N ILE A 146 -2.55 -0.33 7.45
CA ILE A 146 -1.61 -1.29 8.08
C ILE A 146 -0.97 -0.77 9.37
N THR A 147 -0.90 0.55 9.59
CA THR A 147 -0.23 1.15 10.75
C THR A 147 -1.17 1.70 11.83
N THR A 148 -2.46 1.86 11.52
CA THR A 148 -3.45 2.36 12.47
C THR A 148 -4.32 1.20 12.97
N PRO A 149 -4.10 0.71 14.21
CA PRO A 149 -4.93 -0.34 14.79
C PRO A 149 -6.35 0.17 15.08
N THR A 150 -7.34 -0.69 14.90
CA THR A 150 -8.75 -0.43 15.25
C THR A 150 -9.37 -1.64 15.96
N GLY A 151 -10.33 -1.40 16.85
CA GLY A 151 -10.86 -2.44 17.72
C GLY A 151 -10.00 -2.66 18.97
N GLY A 152 -10.55 -3.43 19.92
CA GLY A 152 -9.90 -3.68 21.21
C GLY A 152 -9.66 -2.37 21.97
N SER A 153 -8.42 -2.12 22.39
CA SER A 153 -8.01 -0.91 23.12
C SER A 153 -7.75 0.30 22.24
N PHE A 154 -7.81 0.17 20.90
CA PHE A 154 -7.35 1.20 19.96
C PHE A 154 -8.46 2.10 19.37
N GLY A 155 -9.74 1.75 19.57
CA GLY A 155 -10.88 2.57 19.15
C GLY A 155 -11.95 1.81 18.37
N SER A 156 -12.95 2.53 17.86
CA SER A 156 -14.05 1.96 17.09
C SER A 156 -13.61 1.56 15.67
N ARG A 157 -14.19 0.48 15.14
CA ARG A 157 -14.05 0.09 13.73
C ARG A 157 -15.05 0.85 12.87
N ALA A 158 -14.64 1.16 11.64
CA ALA A 158 -15.53 1.73 10.64
C ALA A 158 -16.37 0.61 9.99
N GLU A 159 -17.48 1.00 9.39
CA GLU A 159 -18.31 0.14 8.55
C GLU A 159 -18.30 0.67 7.12
N ASN A 160 -18.38 -0.23 6.14
CA ASN A 160 -18.54 0.16 4.75
C ASN A 160 -20.01 0.50 4.42
N GLU A 161 -20.27 0.84 3.16
CA GLU A 161 -21.60 1.23 2.68
C GLU A 161 -22.64 0.09 2.75
N SER A 162 -22.20 -1.15 2.96
CA SER A 162 -23.04 -2.35 3.15
C SER A 162 -23.22 -2.71 4.64
N GLY A 163 -22.80 -1.84 5.56
CA GLY A 163 -22.84 -2.10 7.01
C GLY A 163 -21.91 -3.23 7.46
N GLN A 164 -20.85 -3.51 6.70
CA GLN A 164 -19.86 -4.53 7.06
C GLN A 164 -18.68 -3.86 7.75
N THR A 165 -18.28 -4.41 8.89
CA THR A 165 -17.14 -3.95 9.68
C THR A 165 -15.84 -4.08 8.89
N ILE A 166 -15.06 -3.00 8.88
CA ILE A 166 -13.72 -2.96 8.30
C ILE A 166 -12.71 -3.26 9.40
N TYR A 167 -11.87 -4.26 9.18
CA TYR A 167 -10.83 -4.67 10.14
C TYR A 167 -9.47 -4.10 9.74
N SER A 168 -8.72 -3.63 10.72
CA SER A 168 -7.27 -3.43 10.58
C SER A 168 -6.54 -4.78 10.65
N LEU A 169 -5.19 -4.76 10.66
CA LEU A 169 -4.46 -5.92 11.15
C LEU A 169 -4.92 -6.28 12.58
N TYR A 170 -4.74 -7.55 12.96
CA TYR A 170 -5.18 -8.07 14.26
C TYR A 170 -4.68 -7.19 15.41
N ALA A 171 -5.62 -6.56 16.12
CA ALA A 171 -5.32 -5.55 17.14
C ALA A 171 -5.59 -6.04 18.58
N GLY A 172 -5.72 -7.35 18.77
CA GLY A 172 -5.92 -7.97 20.09
C GLY A 172 -7.33 -7.85 20.66
N ALA A 173 -8.33 -7.52 19.84
CA ALA A 173 -9.73 -7.54 20.27
C ALA A 173 -10.27 -8.98 20.41
N ALA A 174 -11.32 -9.17 21.22
CA ALA A 174 -11.88 -10.50 21.46
C ALA A 174 -12.51 -11.15 20.20
N ASP A 175 -12.99 -10.33 19.26
CA ASP A 175 -13.63 -10.73 18.01
C ASP A 175 -12.68 -10.74 16.80
N ASP A 176 -11.39 -10.47 17.04
CA ASP A 176 -10.36 -10.28 16.03
C ASP A 176 -9.16 -11.14 16.39
N LYS A 177 -9.39 -12.46 16.36
CA LYS A 177 -8.38 -13.48 16.59
C LYS A 177 -7.90 -14.05 15.24
N PRO A 178 -6.60 -14.25 15.05
CA PRO A 178 -6.09 -14.93 13.88
C PRO A 178 -6.56 -16.40 13.81
N PRO A 179 -6.64 -16.97 12.60
CA PRO A 179 -6.83 -18.41 12.42
C PRO A 179 -5.72 -19.20 13.11
N MET A 180 -6.00 -20.45 13.45
CA MET A 180 -5.04 -21.33 14.13
C MET A 180 -3.68 -21.38 13.41
N ALA A 181 -2.62 -21.46 14.20
CA ALA A 181 -1.27 -21.64 13.71
C ALA A 181 -1.13 -22.97 12.92
N PRO A 182 -0.14 -23.10 12.02
CA PRO A 182 0.05 -24.30 11.21
C PRO A 182 0.31 -25.57 12.04
N ASP A 183 0.89 -25.43 13.23
CA ASP A 183 1.11 -26.53 14.18
C ASP A 183 -0.18 -26.95 14.93
N GLY A 184 -1.28 -26.23 14.71
CA GLY A 184 -2.56 -26.44 15.38
C GLY A 184 -2.72 -25.72 16.71
N THR A 185 -1.81 -24.83 17.07
CA THR A 185 -1.97 -23.95 18.23
C THR A 185 -3.05 -22.90 17.95
N ALA A 186 -4.00 -22.71 18.87
CA ALA A 186 -5.00 -21.66 18.76
C ALA A 186 -4.48 -20.34 19.35
N PHE A 187 -4.65 -19.24 18.62
CA PHE A 187 -4.37 -17.90 19.17
C PHE A 187 -5.43 -17.49 20.17
N VAL A 188 -5.00 -16.81 21.23
CA VAL A 188 -5.88 -16.32 22.30
C VAL A 188 -6.28 -14.86 22.06
N ALA A 189 -7.34 -14.42 22.71
CA ALA A 189 -7.71 -13.00 22.75
C ALA A 189 -6.52 -12.17 23.31
N GLY A 190 -6.27 -11.00 22.70
CA GLY A 190 -5.08 -10.18 22.99
C GLY A 190 -3.92 -10.37 22.02
N HIS A 191 -4.00 -11.33 21.08
CA HIS A 191 -3.00 -11.46 20.02
C HIS A 191 -2.99 -10.24 19.11
N THR A 192 -1.85 -9.57 19.00
CA THR A 192 -1.70 -8.32 18.24
C THR A 192 -0.61 -8.43 17.19
N HIS A 193 -0.80 -7.81 16.04
CA HIS A 193 0.20 -7.62 14.99
C HIS A 193 0.95 -6.30 15.13
N PHE A 194 0.64 -5.52 16.18
CA PHE A 194 1.29 -4.26 16.51
C PHE A 194 2.21 -4.47 17.71
N LEU A 195 3.51 -4.40 17.45
CA LEU A 195 4.56 -4.60 18.46
C LEU A 195 5.16 -3.25 18.86
N VAL A 196 5.60 -3.16 20.11
CA VAL A 196 6.32 -2.00 20.64
C VAL A 196 7.70 -2.48 21.03
N SER A 197 8.73 -1.85 20.46
CA SER A 197 10.14 -2.20 20.73
C SER A 197 10.51 -2.12 22.21
N GLY A 198 9.98 -1.12 22.93
CA GLY A 198 10.33 -0.86 24.32
C GLY A 198 11.71 -0.20 24.50
N ALA A 199 12.56 -0.19 23.47
CA ALA A 199 13.81 0.54 23.43
C ALA A 199 13.67 1.94 22.80
N ALA A 200 14.63 2.83 23.08
CA ALA A 200 14.67 4.17 22.49
C ALA A 200 15.17 4.17 21.02
N ILE A 201 15.90 3.12 20.65
CA ILE A 201 16.47 2.88 19.32
C ILE A 201 16.23 1.41 19.01
N VAL A 202 15.95 1.10 17.74
CA VAL A 202 15.81 -0.28 17.27
C VAL A 202 17.00 -1.15 17.69
N ASP A 203 16.70 -2.37 18.12
CA ASP A 203 17.69 -3.41 18.37
C ASP A 203 17.41 -4.67 17.55
N SER A 204 18.28 -5.66 17.66
CA SER A 204 18.14 -6.91 16.92
C SER A 204 16.95 -7.76 17.37
N GLY A 205 16.53 -7.64 18.63
CA GLY A 205 15.35 -8.31 19.17
C GLY A 205 14.08 -7.87 18.46
N ASP A 206 13.97 -6.58 18.09
CA ASP A 206 12.83 -6.08 17.32
C ASP A 206 12.67 -6.80 15.97
N LEU A 207 13.78 -7.08 15.27
CA LEU A 207 13.75 -7.82 14.01
C LEU A 207 13.39 -9.29 14.21
N ASP A 208 13.87 -9.89 15.30
CA ASP A 208 13.57 -11.28 15.64
C ASP A 208 12.11 -11.46 16.05
N ASP A 209 11.54 -10.50 16.79
CA ASP A 209 10.12 -10.49 17.15
C ASP A 209 9.23 -10.34 15.92
N LEU A 210 9.56 -9.42 15.01
CA LEU A 210 8.83 -9.25 13.74
C LEU A 210 8.85 -10.52 12.90
N ARG A 211 10.02 -11.17 12.80
CA ARG A 211 10.16 -12.44 12.06
C ARG A 211 9.36 -13.55 12.72
N THR A 212 9.48 -13.69 14.04
CA THR A 212 8.76 -14.69 14.82
C THR A 212 7.26 -14.54 14.63
N LYS A 213 6.76 -13.29 14.66
CA LYS A 213 5.35 -12.97 14.44
C LYS A 213 4.81 -13.42 13.08
N LEU A 214 5.62 -13.40 12.03
CA LEU A 214 5.21 -13.94 10.74
C LEU A 214 5.27 -15.48 10.73
N THR A 215 6.34 -16.05 11.28
CA THR A 215 6.57 -17.49 11.23
C THR A 215 5.64 -18.29 12.13
N GLU A 216 5.15 -17.74 13.25
CA GLU A 216 4.13 -18.39 14.10
C GLU A 216 2.80 -18.59 13.33
N HIS A 217 2.53 -17.73 12.34
CA HIS A 217 1.40 -17.87 11.42
C HIS A 217 1.72 -18.73 10.20
N GLY A 218 2.90 -19.35 10.14
CA GLY A 218 3.36 -20.12 8.98
C GLY A 218 3.75 -19.30 7.76
N ARG A 219 3.97 -18.00 7.94
CA ARG A 219 4.31 -17.07 6.85
C ARG A 219 5.81 -16.76 6.83
N GLY A 220 6.31 -16.36 5.67
CA GLY A 220 7.71 -15.99 5.47
C GLY A 220 8.67 -17.19 5.39
N LEU A 221 8.13 -18.40 5.27
CA LEU A 221 8.88 -19.65 5.24
C LEU A 221 9.46 -19.91 3.84
N LYS A 222 10.78 -20.12 3.76
CA LYS A 222 11.46 -20.48 2.50
C LYS A 222 10.89 -21.75 1.87
N SER A 223 10.48 -22.72 2.69
CA SER A 223 9.86 -23.98 2.24
C SER A 223 8.55 -23.77 1.51
N ALA A 224 7.83 -22.68 1.79
CA ALA A 224 6.61 -22.28 1.10
C ALA A 224 6.88 -21.33 -0.09
N GLY A 225 8.15 -21.07 -0.42
CA GLY A 225 8.53 -20.07 -1.44
C GLY A 225 8.32 -18.62 -1.00
N GLU A 226 8.07 -18.38 0.30
CA GLU A 226 7.85 -17.04 0.83
C GLU A 226 9.16 -16.40 1.34
N ARG A 227 9.19 -15.07 1.33
CA ARG A 227 10.31 -14.28 1.85
C ARG A 227 9.83 -13.19 2.79
N ILE A 228 10.46 -13.09 3.95
CA ILE A 228 10.23 -11.98 4.87
C ILE A 228 10.97 -10.76 4.33
N VAL A 229 10.24 -9.67 4.15
CA VAL A 229 10.76 -8.34 3.82
C VAL A 229 10.43 -7.42 4.98
N ILE A 230 11.45 -6.73 5.52
CA ILE A 230 11.30 -5.75 6.59
C ILE A 230 11.61 -4.38 5.99
N LEU A 231 10.59 -3.52 5.97
CA LEU A 231 10.66 -2.16 5.47
C LEU A 231 11.03 -1.21 6.60
N VAL A 232 12.06 -0.42 6.36
CA VAL A 232 12.62 0.51 7.35
C VAL A 232 12.96 1.85 6.72
N ASN A 233 12.94 2.91 7.53
CA ASN A 233 13.50 4.19 7.12
C ASN A 233 15.03 4.17 7.25
N LYS A 234 15.72 5.17 6.68
CA LYS A 234 17.18 5.33 6.78
C LYS A 234 17.68 5.40 8.24
N GLN A 235 16.86 5.91 9.17
CA GLN A 235 17.21 6.01 10.58
C GLN A 235 17.43 4.62 11.20
N GLU A 236 16.45 3.72 11.07
CA GLU A 236 16.53 2.36 11.58
C GLU A 236 17.55 1.54 10.76
N GLY A 237 17.57 1.72 9.44
CA GLY A 237 18.53 1.04 8.57
C GLY A 237 19.99 1.35 8.93
N ALA A 238 20.31 2.55 9.42
CA ALA A 238 21.67 2.88 9.86
C ALA A 238 22.10 2.06 11.09
N VAL A 239 21.16 1.79 12.00
CA VAL A 239 21.40 0.98 13.20
C VAL A 239 21.46 -0.50 12.85
N ILE A 240 20.54 -1.00 12.02
CA ILE A 240 20.50 -2.41 11.62
C ILE A 240 21.80 -2.85 10.93
N ARG A 241 22.45 -1.97 10.16
CA ARG A 241 23.76 -2.25 9.53
C ARG A 241 24.85 -2.65 10.52
N THR A 242 24.73 -2.26 11.79
CA THR A 242 25.72 -2.55 12.83
C THR A 242 25.48 -3.87 13.55
N PHE A 243 24.37 -4.57 13.28
CA PHE A 243 24.03 -5.81 13.98
C PHE A 243 25.03 -6.92 13.64
N ARG A 244 25.57 -7.51 14.71
CA ARG A 244 26.56 -8.60 14.66
C ARG A 244 26.26 -9.63 15.73
N GLU A 245 26.38 -10.90 15.38
CA GLU A 245 26.26 -12.01 16.34
C GLU A 245 27.30 -11.88 17.45
N ALA A 246 28.53 -11.53 17.06
CA ALA A 246 29.64 -11.30 17.99
C ALA A 246 29.37 -10.19 19.03
N THR A 247 28.42 -9.29 18.79
CA THR A 247 28.02 -8.21 19.71
C THR A 247 26.66 -8.46 20.37
N GLY A 248 26.10 -9.67 20.24
CA GLY A 248 24.89 -10.09 20.93
C GLY A 248 23.59 -10.02 20.10
N SER A 249 23.66 -9.74 18.79
CA SER A 249 22.51 -9.94 17.90
C SER A 249 22.29 -11.42 17.58
N SER A 250 21.09 -11.84 17.19
CA SER A 250 20.86 -13.24 16.80
C SER A 250 21.50 -13.60 15.46
N PHE A 251 21.71 -12.61 14.59
CA PHE A 251 22.32 -12.78 13.28
C PHE A 251 23.25 -11.61 12.93
N ASP A 252 24.21 -11.84 12.04
CA ASP A 252 24.94 -10.76 11.39
C ASP A 252 24.08 -10.10 10.31
N PHE A 253 24.09 -8.76 10.25
CA PHE A 253 23.59 -8.05 9.08
C PHE A 253 24.55 -8.22 7.90
N ILE A 254 24.06 -8.77 6.78
CA ILE A 254 24.84 -8.96 5.56
C ILE A 254 24.37 -7.96 4.50
N ALA A 255 25.23 -7.01 4.15
CA ALA A 255 24.96 -6.02 3.12
C ALA A 255 24.87 -6.67 1.72
N THR A 256 24.08 -6.07 0.83
CA THR A 256 24.07 -6.47 -0.58
C THR A 256 25.39 -6.13 -1.29
N ALA A 257 25.55 -6.56 -2.54
CA ALA A 257 26.75 -6.29 -3.35
C ALA A 257 26.85 -4.81 -3.79
N ASP A 258 25.71 -4.12 -3.92
CA ASP A 258 25.64 -2.74 -4.41
C ASP A 258 25.85 -1.69 -3.29
N GLU A 259 25.91 -2.13 -2.03
CA GLU A 259 26.24 -1.24 -0.91
C GLU A 259 27.72 -0.82 -0.95
N PRO A 260 28.08 0.35 -0.39
CA PRO A 260 29.44 0.86 -0.41
C PRO A 260 30.47 -0.16 0.07
N ALA A 261 31.61 -0.23 -0.63
CA ALA A 261 32.69 -1.12 -0.28
C ALA A 261 33.21 -0.84 1.13
N TYR A 262 33.46 -1.90 1.90
CA TYR A 262 34.01 -1.84 3.24
C TYR A 262 35.09 -2.91 3.40
N LEU A 263 36.05 -2.67 4.29
CA LEU A 263 37.08 -3.64 4.65
C LEU A 263 36.59 -4.47 5.84
N THR A 264 36.75 -5.78 5.75
CA THR A 264 36.47 -6.70 6.86
C THR A 264 37.47 -7.86 6.84
N ALA A 265 37.81 -8.36 8.03
CA ALA A 265 38.59 -9.59 8.19
C ALA A 265 37.72 -10.86 8.21
N LEU A 266 36.39 -10.70 8.13
CA LEU A 266 35.43 -11.78 8.24
C LEU A 266 35.19 -12.46 6.88
N THR A 267 35.04 -13.78 6.90
CA THR A 267 34.65 -14.57 5.73
C THR A 267 33.15 -14.81 5.76
N LEU A 268 32.45 -14.45 4.69
CA LEU A 268 31.04 -14.77 4.54
C LEU A 268 30.88 -16.26 4.19
N VAL A 269 30.07 -16.98 4.97
CA VAL A 269 29.63 -18.33 4.62
C VAL A 269 28.22 -18.21 4.01
N GLY A 270 28.09 -18.61 2.75
CA GLY A 270 26.86 -18.46 1.96
C GLY A 270 26.95 -17.37 0.90
N SER A 271 25.80 -16.84 0.48
CA SER A 271 25.69 -15.80 -0.56
C SER A 271 25.22 -14.47 0.02
N ARG A 272 25.63 -13.37 -0.62
CA ARG A 272 25.03 -12.06 -0.35
C ARG A 272 23.56 -12.03 -0.81
N PRO A 273 22.71 -11.23 -0.14
CA PRO A 273 21.34 -11.00 -0.61
C PRO A 273 21.35 -10.25 -1.96
N PRO A 274 20.25 -10.32 -2.73
CA PRO A 274 20.09 -9.51 -3.93
C PRO A 274 20.09 -8.01 -3.58
N SER A 275 20.42 -7.14 -4.54
CA SER A 275 20.36 -5.68 -4.35
C SER A 275 18.99 -5.08 -4.62
N THR A 276 18.14 -5.80 -5.34
CA THR A 276 16.74 -5.42 -5.54
C THR A 276 15.83 -6.62 -5.32
N PHE A 277 14.61 -6.34 -4.85
CA PHE A 277 13.57 -7.34 -4.70
C PHE A 277 12.21 -6.70 -4.97
N ASN A 278 11.46 -7.26 -5.93
CA ASN A 278 10.18 -6.69 -6.39
C ASN A 278 10.26 -5.19 -6.75
N GLY A 279 11.37 -4.74 -7.33
CA GLY A 279 11.58 -3.34 -7.70
C GLY A 279 11.90 -2.41 -6.52
N LEU A 280 12.16 -2.95 -5.33
CA LEU A 280 12.60 -2.20 -4.16
C LEU A 280 14.08 -2.44 -3.89
N ASP A 281 14.76 -1.39 -3.39
CA ASP A 281 16.18 -1.45 -3.05
C ASP A 281 16.39 -2.20 -1.74
N VAL A 282 17.10 -3.32 -1.83
CA VAL A 282 17.44 -4.16 -0.69
C VAL A 282 18.76 -3.67 -0.13
N LEU A 283 18.71 -3.21 1.11
CA LEU A 283 19.87 -2.81 1.87
C LEU A 283 20.74 -4.02 2.24
N GLY A 284 20.11 -5.11 2.66
CA GLY A 284 20.82 -6.33 2.99
C GLY A 284 19.89 -7.38 3.58
N SER A 285 20.45 -8.31 4.35
CA SER A 285 19.70 -9.36 5.01
C SER A 285 20.08 -9.47 6.48
N TYR A 286 19.10 -9.83 7.30
CA TYR A 286 19.27 -10.19 8.70
C TYR A 286 18.58 -11.53 8.94
N GLY A 287 19.37 -12.57 9.21
CA GLY A 287 18.91 -13.95 9.21
C GLY A 287 18.18 -14.30 7.90
N ASP A 288 16.92 -14.68 8.02
CA ASP A 288 16.07 -15.04 6.89
C ASP A 288 15.22 -13.88 6.35
N SER A 289 15.47 -12.64 6.77
CA SER A 289 14.73 -11.47 6.28
C SER A 289 15.57 -10.62 5.33
N LEU A 290 14.93 -10.02 4.33
CA LEU A 290 15.50 -8.92 3.55
C LEU A 290 15.16 -7.60 4.23
N ILE A 291 16.16 -6.75 4.40
CA ILE A 291 15.99 -5.38 4.91
C ILE A 291 15.89 -4.47 3.69
N VAL A 292 14.75 -3.82 3.52
CA VAL A 292 14.48 -2.87 2.45
C VAL A 292 14.40 -1.49 3.07
N GLN A 293 15.23 -0.58 2.56
CA GLN A 293 15.28 0.79 3.04
C GLN A 293 14.54 1.68 2.06
N ASP A 294 13.44 2.28 2.49
CA ASP A 294 12.65 3.20 1.65
C ASP A 294 12.36 4.50 2.40
N SER A 295 12.41 5.62 1.68
CA SER A 295 12.05 6.93 2.23
C SER A 295 10.56 7.06 2.58
N LEU A 296 9.72 6.26 1.94
CA LEU A 296 8.29 6.15 2.21
C LEU A 296 8.01 5.45 3.53
N ALA A 297 8.90 4.57 4.00
CA ALA A 297 8.79 4.00 5.34
C ALA A 297 8.93 5.11 6.40
N LYS A 298 8.00 5.16 7.35
CA LYS A 298 7.99 6.20 8.39
C LYS A 298 9.09 5.94 9.41
N ALA A 299 9.91 6.95 9.70
CA ALA A 299 10.91 6.89 10.77
C ALA A 299 10.26 6.55 12.13
N GLY A 300 10.93 5.71 12.91
CA GLY A 300 10.45 5.13 14.15
C GLY A 300 9.50 3.94 13.99
N TYR A 301 9.26 3.47 12.76
CA TYR A 301 8.39 2.32 12.48
C TYR A 301 9.11 1.34 11.57
N MET A 302 8.82 0.05 11.77
CA MET A 302 9.25 -1.03 10.89
C MET A 302 8.04 -1.87 10.53
N ILE A 303 8.00 -2.39 9.30
CA ILE A 303 6.90 -3.22 8.82
C ILE A 303 7.50 -4.48 8.23
N ALA A 304 7.13 -5.63 8.79
CA ALA A 304 7.50 -6.94 8.25
C ALA A 304 6.33 -7.51 7.45
N VAL A 305 6.63 -7.99 6.24
CA VAL A 305 5.66 -8.64 5.36
C VAL A 305 6.24 -9.91 4.78
N ALA A 306 5.41 -10.95 4.66
CA ALA A 306 5.76 -12.19 3.97
C ALA A 306 5.32 -12.10 2.50
N VAL A 307 6.30 -11.93 1.62
CA VAL A 307 6.09 -11.81 0.17
C VAL A 307 6.15 -13.18 -0.49
N GLY A 308 5.28 -13.42 -1.47
CA GLY A 308 5.13 -14.71 -2.16
C GLY A 308 3.91 -15.51 -1.69
N GLY A 309 3.25 -15.06 -0.62
CA GLY A 309 1.97 -15.60 -0.14
C GLY A 309 0.80 -14.63 -0.36
N ALA A 310 -0.34 -14.91 0.30
CA ALA A 310 -1.52 -14.04 0.24
C ALA A 310 -1.25 -12.66 0.86
N ASN A 311 -1.66 -11.61 0.15
CA ASN A 311 -1.57 -10.22 0.59
C ASN A 311 -2.59 -9.92 1.70
N VAL A 312 -2.28 -8.92 2.53
CA VAL A 312 -2.99 -8.67 3.81
C VAL A 312 -4.11 -7.65 3.69
N LEU A 313 -4.12 -6.83 2.63
CA LEU A 313 -5.06 -5.74 2.45
C LEU A 313 -5.84 -5.89 1.14
N GLY A 314 -7.18 -5.90 1.22
CA GLY A 314 -8.02 -5.81 0.03
C GLY A 314 -8.12 -4.36 -0.45
N PHE A 315 -7.59 -4.08 -1.63
CA PHE A 315 -7.80 -2.82 -2.33
C PHE A 315 -9.06 -2.93 -3.19
N ARG A 316 -10.16 -2.37 -2.69
CA ARG A 316 -11.43 -2.46 -3.40
C ARG A 316 -11.50 -1.45 -4.54
N GLU A 317 -11.88 -1.95 -5.70
CA GLU A 317 -12.13 -1.16 -6.90
C GLU A 317 -13.61 -1.25 -7.29
N HIS A 318 -14.07 -0.26 -8.06
CA HIS A 318 -15.43 -0.26 -8.56
C HIS A 318 -15.68 -1.47 -9.49
N PRO A 319 -16.80 -2.21 -9.39
CA PRO A 319 -17.06 -3.39 -10.23
C PRO A 319 -17.01 -3.09 -11.74
N VAL A 320 -17.56 -1.96 -12.16
CA VAL A 320 -17.47 -1.49 -13.56
C VAL A 320 -16.07 -0.91 -13.83
N ALA A 321 -15.33 -1.52 -14.76
CA ALA A 321 -13.95 -1.17 -15.09
C ALA A 321 -13.77 0.30 -15.53
N SER A 322 -14.74 0.88 -16.23
CA SER A 322 -14.69 2.29 -16.66
C SER A 322 -14.69 3.28 -15.49
N ASN A 323 -15.01 2.83 -14.28
CA ASN A 323 -15.04 3.65 -13.06
C ASN A 323 -13.86 3.41 -12.12
N ARG A 324 -12.85 2.64 -12.55
CA ARG A 324 -11.65 2.37 -11.75
C ARG A 324 -10.53 3.37 -12.06
N GLY A 325 -9.64 3.57 -11.09
CA GLY A 325 -8.44 4.39 -11.23
C GLY A 325 -8.71 5.89 -11.24
N PHE A 326 -7.63 6.66 -11.39
CA PHE A 326 -7.72 8.11 -11.51
C PHE A 326 -8.20 8.47 -12.92
N ARG A 327 -9.24 9.32 -13.01
CA ARG A 327 -9.98 9.59 -14.25
C ARG A 327 -10.11 11.09 -14.47
N LEU A 328 -9.92 11.49 -15.73
CA LEU A 328 -10.29 12.83 -16.15
C LEU A 328 -11.76 12.84 -16.54
N VAL A 329 -12.55 13.68 -15.87
CA VAL A 329 -13.98 13.85 -16.15
C VAL A 329 -14.17 15.24 -16.76
N GLN A 330 -14.64 15.28 -18.01
CA GLN A 330 -15.03 16.54 -18.64
C GLN A 330 -16.41 16.90 -18.11
N ASP A 331 -16.56 18.05 -17.47
CA ASP A 331 -17.89 18.53 -17.12
C ASP A 331 -18.62 18.90 -18.40
N LYS A 332 -19.65 18.10 -18.72
CA LYS A 332 -20.65 18.48 -19.70
C LYS A 332 -22.07 18.25 -19.21
N ASN A 333 -22.23 18.04 -17.91
CA ASN A 333 -23.44 17.88 -17.10
C ASN A 333 -23.08 16.93 -15.95
N MET A 334 -23.21 17.42 -14.71
CA MET A 334 -23.54 16.55 -13.56
C MET A 334 -24.58 15.52 -14.05
N TRP A 335 -24.26 14.24 -13.95
CA TRP A 335 -25.04 13.11 -14.49
C TRP A 335 -26.49 13.11 -13.94
N PRO A 336 -27.48 12.48 -14.65
CA PRO A 336 -28.92 12.70 -14.46
C PRO A 336 -29.46 12.51 -13.04
#